data_AF-A0AB37GJI4-F1
#
_entry.id   AF-A0AB37GJI4-F1
#
_cell.length_a   1.000
_cell.length_b   1.000
_cell.length_c   1.000
_cell.angle_alpha   90.00
_cell.angle_beta   90.00
_cell.angle_gamma   90.00
#
_symmetry.space_group_name_H-M   'P 1'
#
loop_
_entity.id
_entity.type
_entity.pdbx_description
1 polymer ?
#
loop_
_entity_poly.entity_id
_entity_poly.type
_entity_poly.pdbx_seq_one_letter_code
_entity_poly.pdbx_strand_id
1 'polypeptide(L)'
;MADAEIDIDFDEMFREVMRQPGVKGAVQGRAAKIAAVARREFAKAKVDANVSISQVYIPSGRFGVNVTAHVADDDRVKAIGIMRRAGRSVRR
;
A
#
# COMPACT_ATOMS: atom_id res chain seq x y z
N MET A 1 27.65 40.10 3.87
CA MET A 1 26.54 39.32 3.29
C MET A 1 26.00 38.49 4.43
N ALA A 2 24.75 38.70 4.82
CA ALA A 2 24.15 37.90 5.88
C ALA A 2 23.94 36.49 5.31
N ASP A 3 24.61 35.50 5.87
CA ASP A 3 24.27 34.10 5.61
C ASP A 3 22.81 33.93 6.01
N ALA A 4 21.96 33.59 5.05
CA ALA A 4 20.58 33.26 5.34
C ALA A 4 20.60 32.04 6.26
N GLU A 5 20.19 32.21 7.50
CA GLU A 5 20.00 31.12 8.44
C GLU A 5 18.87 30.24 7.87
N ILE A 6 19.26 29.11 7.29
CA ILE A 6 18.30 28.14 6.73
C ILE A 6 17.79 27.32 7.92
N ASP A 7 16.61 27.67 8.40
CA ASP A 7 15.88 26.84 9.36
C ASP A 7 15.28 25.63 8.61
N ILE A 8 15.82 24.45 8.87
CA ILE A 8 15.42 23.20 8.21
C ILE A 8 14.49 22.44 9.14
N ASP A 9 13.18 22.54 8.89
CA ASP A 9 12.19 21.65 9.49
C ASP A 9 12.18 20.30 8.75
N PHE A 10 12.84 19.31 9.32
CA PHE A 10 12.91 17.95 8.77
C PHE A 10 11.53 17.27 8.66
N ASP A 11 10.57 17.61 9.53
CA ASP A 11 9.23 17.03 9.48
C ASP A 11 8.43 17.62 8.32
N GLU A 12 8.58 18.92 8.07
CA GLU A 12 7.99 19.58 6.89
C GLU A 12 8.58 19.00 5.60
N MET A 13 9.91 18.93 5.50
CA MET A 13 10.59 18.31 4.34
C MET A 13 10.13 16.87 4.11
N PHE A 14 9.98 16.09 5.18
CA PHE A 14 9.51 14.70 5.07
C PHE A 14 8.09 14.63 4.51
N ARG A 15 7.18 15.50 4.96
CA ARG A 15 5.81 15.58 4.41
C ARG A 15 5.82 15.99 2.94
N GLU A 16 6.70 16.90 2.54
CA GLU A 16 6.85 17.30 1.14
C GLU A 16 7.34 16.14 0.25
N VAL A 17 8.37 15.41 0.69
CA VAL A 17 8.85 14.22 -0.01
C VAL A 17 7.74 13.18 -0.16
N MET A 18 6.97 12.94 0.90
CA MET A 18 5.82 12.00 0.86
C MET A 18 4.67 12.49 -0.03
N ARG A 19 4.60 13.78 -0.36
CA ARG A 19 3.63 14.33 -1.31
C ARG A 19 4.06 14.16 -2.77
N GLN A 20 5.33 13.90 -3.04
CA GLN A 20 5.87 13.79 -4.40
C GLN A 20 5.15 12.69 -5.20
N PRO A 21 4.78 12.96 -6.47
CA PRO A 21 4.13 11.98 -7.33
C PRO A 21 4.92 10.68 -7.49
N GLY A 22 6.26 10.76 -7.53
CA GLY A 22 7.13 9.58 -7.65
C GLY A 22 7.00 8.62 -6.47
N VAL A 23 6.98 9.13 -5.24
CA VAL A 23 6.82 8.32 -4.01
C VAL A 23 5.43 7.67 -3.98
N LYS A 24 4.39 8.46 -4.24
CA LYS A 24 3.01 7.97 -4.29
C LYS A 24 2.82 6.90 -5.37
N GLY A 25 3.35 7.14 -6.57
CA GLY A 25 3.30 6.22 -7.70
C GLY A 25 4.03 4.91 -7.43
N ALA A 26 5.19 4.95 -6.77
CA ALA A 26 5.92 3.74 -6.40
C ALA A 26 5.15 2.88 -5.38
N VAL A 27 4.54 3.51 -4.37
CA VAL A 27 3.72 2.83 -3.35
C VAL A 27 2.44 2.25 -3.98
N GLN A 28 1.74 3.04 -4.81
CA GLN A 28 0.56 2.57 -5.55
C GLN A 28 0.91 1.44 -6.53
N GLY A 29 2.04 1.52 -7.22
CA GLY A 29 2.52 0.48 -8.14
C GLY A 29 2.80 -0.84 -7.41
N ARG A 30 3.40 -0.80 -6.22
CA ARG A 30 3.57 -1.98 -5.37
C ARG A 30 2.21 -2.55 -4.92
N ALA A 31 1.28 -1.70 -4.48
CA ALA A 31 -0.06 -2.13 -4.09
C ALA A 31 -0.83 -2.76 -5.26
N ALA A 32 -0.71 -2.21 -6.47
CA ALA A 32 -1.30 -2.78 -7.68
C ALA A 32 -0.75 -4.17 -8.00
N LYS A 33 0.57 -4.38 -7.83
CA LYS A 33 1.19 -5.71 -7.98
C LYS A 33 0.65 -6.71 -6.95
N ILE A 34 0.54 -6.30 -5.68
CA ILE A 34 -0.06 -7.15 -4.62
C ILE A 34 -1.51 -7.51 -4.99
N ALA A 35 -2.31 -6.52 -5.40
CA ALA A 35 -3.70 -6.73 -5.78
C ALA A 35 -3.83 -7.68 -6.98
N ALA A 36 -2.96 -7.56 -7.99
CA ALA A 36 -2.95 -8.46 -9.14
C ALA A 36 -2.62 -9.91 -8.75
N VAL A 37 -1.61 -10.11 -7.88
CA VAL A 37 -1.29 -11.44 -7.36
C VAL A 37 -2.45 -12.00 -6.54
N ALA A 38 -3.05 -11.20 -5.65
CA ALA A 38 -4.18 -11.62 -4.85
C ALA A 38 -5.36 -12.07 -5.73
N ARG A 39 -5.78 -11.26 -6.70
CA ARG A 39 -6.87 -11.59 -7.65
C ARG A 39 -6.60 -12.90 -8.38
N ARG A 40 -5.37 -13.11 -8.85
CA ARG A 40 -4.98 -14.35 -9.53
C ARG A 40 -5.10 -15.57 -8.62
N GLU A 41 -4.65 -15.45 -7.37
CA GLU A 41 -4.69 -16.55 -6.41
C GLU A 41 -6.13 -16.83 -5.92
N PHE A 42 -6.96 -15.81 -5.78
CA PHE A 42 -8.40 -15.97 -5.51
C PHE A 42 -9.12 -16.71 -6.65
N ALA A 43 -8.86 -16.32 -7.89
CA ALA A 43 -9.42 -16.99 -9.06
C ALA A 43 -9.02 -18.48 -9.13
N LYS A 44 -7.75 -18.80 -8.88
CA LYS A 44 -7.26 -20.20 -8.80
C LYS A 44 -7.95 -20.99 -7.69
N ALA A 45 -8.20 -20.35 -6.55
CA ALA A 45 -8.87 -20.96 -5.41
C ALA A 45 -10.39 -21.03 -5.56
N LYS A 46 -10.96 -20.50 -6.65
CA LYS A 46 -12.41 -20.36 -6.89
C LYS A 46 -13.13 -19.62 -5.77
N VAL A 47 -12.47 -18.62 -5.18
CA VAL A 47 -13.03 -17.75 -4.15
C VAL A 47 -13.48 -16.47 -4.83
N ASP A 48 -14.75 -16.13 -4.67
CA ASP A 48 -15.25 -14.82 -5.10
C ASP A 48 -14.75 -13.74 -4.14
N ALA A 49 -13.90 -12.86 -4.65
CA ALA A 49 -13.20 -11.87 -3.84
C ALA A 49 -13.15 -10.52 -4.54
N ASN A 50 -13.63 -9.49 -3.87
CA ASN A 50 -13.45 -8.11 -4.32
C ASN A 50 -12.20 -7.51 -3.69
N VAL A 51 -11.16 -7.28 -4.51
CA VAL A 51 -9.86 -6.74 -4.07
C VAL A 51 -9.78 -5.24 -4.38
N SER A 52 -9.68 -4.43 -3.32
CA SER A 52 -9.63 -2.98 -3.36
C SER A 52 -8.32 -2.43 -2.80
N ILE A 53 -7.94 -1.23 -3.26
CA ILE A 53 -6.81 -0.47 -2.74
C ILE A 53 -7.35 0.84 -2.18
N SER A 54 -7.04 1.16 -0.93
CA SER A 54 -7.48 2.39 -0.27
C SER A 54 -6.30 3.12 0.35
N GLN A 55 -6.28 4.44 0.24
CA GLN A 55 -5.27 5.24 0.91
C GLN A 55 -5.53 5.27 2.42
N VAL A 56 -4.47 5.18 3.21
CA VAL A 56 -4.51 5.25 4.67
C VAL A 56 -3.94 6.58 5.13
N TYR A 57 -4.66 7.24 6.03
CA TYR A 57 -4.10 8.36 6.75
C TYR A 57 -3.15 7.85 7.84
N ILE A 58 -1.90 8.32 7.80
CA ILE A 58 -0.87 8.01 8.80
C ILE A 58 -0.46 9.33 9.46
N PRO A 59 -0.66 9.50 10.79
CA PRO A 59 -0.35 10.75 11.49
C PRO A 59 1.08 11.25 11.31
N SER A 60 2.04 10.35 11.07
CA SER A 60 3.45 10.68 10.83
C SER A 60 3.72 11.31 9.45
N GLY A 61 2.71 11.66 8.65
CA GLY A 61 2.87 12.20 7.30
C GLY A 61 3.30 11.19 6.22
N ARG A 62 3.42 9.91 6.58
CA ARG A 62 3.77 8.84 5.63
C ARG A 62 2.63 8.61 4.63
N PHE A 63 3.00 8.38 3.37
CA PHE A 63 2.06 7.88 2.39
C PHE A 63 1.92 6.35 2.54
N GLY A 64 0.69 5.88 2.77
CA GLY A 64 0.38 4.47 2.91
C GLY A 64 -0.91 4.10 2.18
N VAL A 65 -0.98 2.86 1.74
CA VAL A 65 -2.17 2.27 1.11
C VAL A 65 -2.43 0.89 1.69
N ASN A 66 -3.69 0.55 1.87
CA ASN A 66 -4.15 -0.79 2.20
C ASN A 66 -4.56 -1.52 0.93
N VAL A 67 -4.27 -2.81 0.88
CA VAL A 67 -4.85 -3.73 -0.09
C VAL A 67 -5.77 -4.66 0.68
N THR A 68 -7.06 -4.56 0.43
CA THR A 68 -8.11 -5.31 1.14
C THR A 68 -8.84 -6.24 0.21
N ALA A 69 -9.33 -7.36 0.74
CA ALA A 69 -10.16 -8.30 0.02
C ALA A 69 -11.44 -8.54 0.81
N HIS A 70 -12.58 -8.42 0.14
CA HIS A 70 -13.89 -8.79 0.67
C HIS A 70 -14.30 -10.13 0.08
N VAL A 71 -14.64 -11.09 0.94
CA VAL A 71 -15.02 -12.46 0.62
C VAL A 71 -16.18 -12.88 1.51
N ALA A 72 -16.87 -13.96 1.16
CA ALA A 72 -17.81 -14.63 2.07
C ALA A 72 -17.09 -15.17 3.33
N ASP A 73 -17.82 -15.28 4.44
CA ASP A 73 -17.25 -15.72 5.72
C ASP A 73 -16.62 -17.12 5.66
N ASP A 74 -17.23 -18.02 4.89
CA ASP A 74 -16.73 -19.40 4.68
C ASP A 74 -15.34 -19.44 4.03
N ASP A 75 -14.98 -18.41 3.25
CA ASP A 75 -13.69 -18.30 2.57
C ASP A 75 -12.68 -17.41 3.31
N ARG A 76 -13.07 -16.81 4.45
CA ARG A 76 -12.23 -15.85 5.19
C ARG A 76 -10.85 -16.40 5.55
N VAL A 77 -10.78 -17.64 6.03
CA VAL A 77 -9.49 -18.26 6.42
C VAL A 77 -8.58 -18.45 5.20
N LYS A 78 -9.12 -18.90 4.07
CA LYS A 78 -8.36 -19.03 2.81
C LYS A 78 -7.89 -17.67 2.31
N ALA A 79 -8.78 -16.67 2.35
CA ALA A 79 -8.48 -15.31 1.92
C ALA A 79 -7.34 -14.68 2.71
N ILE A 80 -7.31 -14.87 4.03
CA ILE A 80 -6.19 -14.43 4.89
C ILE A 80 -4.87 -15.07 4.41
N GLY A 81 -4.89 -16.38 4.12
CA GLY A 81 -3.72 -17.09 3.60
C GLY A 81 -3.23 -16.54 2.26
N ILE A 82 -4.15 -16.29 1.33
CA ILE A 82 -3.86 -15.72 0.01
C ILE A 82 -3.27 -14.32 0.13
N MET A 83 -3.91 -13.43 0.90
CA MET A 83 -3.45 -12.05 1.10
C MET A 83 -2.08 -11.99 1.75
N ARG A 84 -1.81 -12.86 2.74
CA ARG A 84 -0.47 -12.98 3.36
C ARG A 84 0.60 -13.40 2.35
N ARG A 85 0.30 -14.33 1.43
CA ARG A 85 1.24 -14.74 0.39
C ARG A 85 1.46 -13.64 -0.65
N ALA A 86 0.39 -13.00 -1.11
CA ALA A 86 0.47 -11.89 -2.06
C ALA A 86 1.27 -10.70 -1.51
N GLY A 87 1.10 -10.35 -0.23
CA GLY A 87 1.89 -9.30 0.40
C GLY A 87 3.40 -9.63 0.47
N ARG A 88 3.75 -10.92 0.65
CA ARG A 88 5.16 -11.34 0.70
C ARG A 88 5.83 -11.45 -0.66
N SER A 89 5.08 -11.70 -1.74
CA SER A 89 5.66 -11.90 -3.08
C SER A 89 6.29 -10.65 -3.68
N VAL A 90 5.99 -9.48 -3.16
CA VAL A 90 6.44 -8.18 -3.70
C VAL A 90 7.49 -7.51 -2.79
N ARG A 91 7.93 -8.23 -1.75
CA ARG A 91 8.92 -7.77 -0.76
C ARG A 91 10.36 -8.12 -1.18
N ARG A 92 10.53 -9.04 -2.12
CA ARG A 92 11.81 -9.37 -2.78
C ARG A 92 11.95 -8.50 -4.02
#